data_AF-A0A7K4AQJ7-F1
#
_entry.id   AF-A0A7K4AQJ7-F1
#
_cell.length_a   1.000
_cell.length_b   1.000
_cell.length_c   1.000
_cell.angle_alpha   90.00
_cell.angle_beta   90.00
_cell.angle_gamma   90.00
#
_symmetry.space_group_name_H-M   'P 1'
#
loop_
_entity.id
_entity.type
_entity.pdbx_description
1 polymer ?
#
loop_
_entity_poly.entity_id
_entity_poly.type
_entity_poly.pdbx_seq_one_letter_code
_entity_poly.pdbx_strand_id
1 'polypeptide(L)'
;MTAAPDVHHPLRDEAFQLAIDLASHILENANTYHVLSGADEYKGRERMRFATLIVMLEETGKLFNLVRECEKAAKADYLSVRVEDFHNNCLNGRRALAQILEELRTMEKAFLTLGKGEVGLTMKLDFTKEDFCSLQDRLLYLSMDRSARDMGFIPPGNMMDRLAATIERNALSAGEYIHDLGRSLGLWLTLDLCPRQQEGAPHSLRYV
;
A
#
# COMPACT_ATOMS: atom_id res chain seq x y z
N MET A 1 -2.45 23.52 18.37
CA MET A 1 -1.06 23.70 17.90
C MET A 1 -0.80 22.59 16.90
N THR A 2 -0.68 22.89 15.62
CA THR A 2 -0.23 21.89 14.63
C THR A 2 1.25 21.66 14.88
N ALA A 3 1.61 20.46 15.36
CA ALA A 3 3.01 20.06 15.43
C ALA A 3 3.64 20.26 14.04
N ALA A 4 4.87 20.77 13.99
CA ALA A 4 5.59 20.83 12.73
C ALA A 4 5.63 19.41 12.12
N PRO A 5 5.45 19.28 10.78
CA PRO A 5 5.51 17.98 10.15
C PRO A 5 6.86 17.32 10.44
N ASP A 6 6.85 16.00 10.63
CA ASP A 6 8.09 15.24 10.82
C ASP A 6 8.80 15.17 9.46
N VAL A 7 10.04 15.66 9.38
CA VAL A 7 10.77 15.76 8.10
C VAL A 7 12.11 15.05 8.22
N HIS A 8 12.32 14.09 7.33
CA HIS A 8 13.57 13.36 7.17
C HIS A 8 14.25 13.73 5.86
N HIS A 9 15.58 13.62 5.85
CA HIS A 9 16.41 13.92 4.69
C HIS A 9 17.40 12.78 4.38
N PRO A 10 16.93 11.54 4.13
CA PRO A 10 17.80 10.45 3.72
C PRO A 10 18.63 10.81 2.49
N LEU A 11 19.82 10.22 2.37
CA LEU A 11 20.61 10.31 1.15
C LEU A 11 19.81 9.74 -0.01
N ARG A 12 20.06 10.24 -1.22
CA ARG A 12 19.31 9.83 -2.42
C ARG A 12 19.32 8.31 -2.61
N ASP A 13 20.49 7.68 -2.51
CA ASP A 13 20.66 6.24 -2.67
C ASP A 13 19.85 5.46 -1.63
N GLU A 14 19.90 5.88 -0.36
CA GLU A 14 19.14 5.28 0.74
C GLU A 14 17.63 5.44 0.54
N ALA A 15 17.17 6.60 0.07
CA ALA A 15 15.76 6.87 -0.14
C ALA A 15 15.16 6.00 -1.26
N PHE A 16 15.93 5.77 -2.34
CA PHE A 16 15.49 4.87 -3.38
C PHE A 16 15.50 3.41 -2.91
N GLN A 17 16.52 2.97 -2.17
CA GLN A 17 16.56 1.63 -1.60
C GLN A 17 15.36 1.41 -0.66
N LEU A 18 15.08 2.40 0.21
CA LEU A 18 13.92 2.37 1.11
C LEU A 18 12.60 2.24 0.35
N ALA A 19 12.46 2.86 -0.82
CA ALA A 19 11.26 2.71 -1.65
C ALA A 19 11.13 1.30 -2.23
N ILE A 20 12.23 0.67 -2.66
CA ILE A 20 12.25 -0.71 -3.14
C ILE A 20 11.93 -1.69 -2.02
N ASP A 21 12.52 -1.50 -0.83
CA ASP A 21 12.29 -2.33 0.34
C ASP A 21 10.83 -2.23 0.80
N LEU A 22 10.28 -1.01 0.80
CA LEU A 22 8.88 -0.78 1.16
C LEU A 22 7.91 -1.39 0.14
N ALA A 23 8.20 -1.28 -1.17
CA ALA A 23 7.42 -1.96 -2.19
C ALA A 23 7.43 -3.49 -1.98
N SER A 24 8.59 -4.06 -1.68
CA SER A 24 8.75 -5.49 -1.37
C SER A 24 7.93 -5.91 -0.14
N HIS A 25 7.99 -5.13 0.93
CA HIS A 25 7.21 -5.38 2.15
C HIS A 25 5.69 -5.36 1.92
N ILE A 26 5.19 -4.44 1.07
CA ILE A 26 3.77 -4.41 0.70
C ILE A 26 3.37 -5.70 -0.03
N LEU A 27 4.23 -6.26 -0.88
CA LEU A 27 3.98 -7.52 -1.58
C LEU A 27 4.00 -8.72 -0.62
N GLU A 28 4.84 -8.70 0.43
CA GLU A 28 4.78 -9.70 1.50
C GLU A 28 3.47 -9.64 2.28
N ASN A 29 2.97 -8.43 2.55
CA ASN A 29 1.65 -8.24 3.13
C ASN A 29 0.52 -8.72 2.20
N ALA A 30 0.66 -8.51 0.88
CA ALA A 30 -0.27 -9.06 -0.11
C ALA A 30 -0.29 -10.59 -0.11
N ASN A 31 0.88 -11.25 0.02
CA ASN A 31 0.95 -12.71 0.17
C ASN A 31 0.20 -13.18 1.41
N THR A 32 0.37 -12.47 2.54
CA THR A 32 -0.39 -12.76 3.78
C THR A 32 -1.89 -12.63 3.55
N TYR A 33 -2.32 -11.59 2.82
CA TYR A 33 -3.71 -11.41 2.44
C TYR A 33 -4.24 -12.59 1.60
N HIS A 34 -3.50 -13.02 0.58
CA HIS A 34 -3.89 -14.14 -0.29
C HIS A 34 -4.00 -15.46 0.46
N VAL A 35 -3.10 -15.72 1.41
CA VAL A 35 -3.19 -16.90 2.30
C VAL A 35 -4.49 -16.87 3.11
N LEU A 36 -4.88 -15.70 3.63
CA LEU A 36 -6.14 -15.54 4.37
C LEU A 36 -7.36 -15.68 3.45
N SER A 37 -7.30 -15.16 2.22
CA SER A 37 -8.39 -15.27 1.24
C SER A 37 -8.60 -16.69 0.73
N GLY A 38 -7.52 -17.48 0.61
CA GLY A 38 -7.57 -18.88 0.19
C GLY A 38 -7.88 -19.89 1.30
N ALA A 39 -7.88 -19.47 2.56
CA ALA A 39 -8.19 -20.33 3.70
C ALA A 39 -9.69 -20.62 3.83
N ASP A 40 -10.01 -21.79 4.41
CA ASP A 40 -11.38 -22.17 4.77
C ASP A 40 -12.08 -21.09 5.60
N GLU A 41 -13.41 -21.00 5.48
CA GLU A 41 -14.17 -20.01 6.24
C GLU A 41 -14.10 -20.26 7.74
N TYR A 42 -13.57 -19.28 8.49
CA TYR A 42 -13.57 -19.26 9.93
C TYR A 42 -13.97 -17.90 10.50
N LYS A 43 -14.44 -17.91 11.75
CA LYS A 43 -14.85 -16.69 12.45
C LYS A 43 -13.65 -15.75 12.61
N GLY A 44 -13.73 -14.58 11.97
CA GLY A 44 -12.68 -13.56 12.02
C GLY A 44 -11.76 -13.52 10.80
N ARG A 45 -11.93 -14.41 9.81
CA ARG A 45 -11.15 -14.37 8.56
C ARG A 45 -11.24 -13.00 7.88
N GLU A 46 -12.45 -12.48 7.66
CA GLU A 46 -12.68 -11.17 7.03
C GLU A 46 -12.09 -10.01 7.83
N ARG A 47 -12.09 -10.12 9.18
CA ARG A 47 -11.46 -9.15 10.07
C ARG A 47 -9.94 -9.15 9.91
N MET A 48 -9.32 -10.32 9.81
CA MET A 48 -7.87 -10.43 9.56
C MET A 48 -7.50 -9.94 8.17
N ARG A 49 -8.27 -10.31 7.13
CA ARG A 49 -8.11 -9.79 5.76
C ARG A 49 -8.16 -8.26 5.75
N PHE A 50 -9.12 -7.67 6.45
CA PHE A 50 -9.26 -6.22 6.50
C PHE A 50 -8.15 -5.55 7.32
N ALA A 51 -7.67 -6.18 8.41
CA ALA A 51 -6.52 -5.68 9.17
C ALA A 51 -5.24 -5.64 8.32
N THR A 52 -4.95 -6.72 7.56
CA THR A 52 -3.84 -6.74 6.61
C THR A 52 -4.01 -5.67 5.53
N LEU A 53 -5.24 -5.49 5.02
CA LEU A 53 -5.51 -4.47 4.02
C LEU A 53 -5.24 -3.04 4.52
N ILE A 54 -5.54 -2.74 5.79
CA ILE A 54 -5.22 -1.44 6.39
C ILE A 54 -3.70 -1.20 6.42
N VAL A 55 -2.93 -2.19 6.86
CA VAL A 55 -1.45 -2.10 6.86
C VAL A 55 -0.93 -1.84 5.45
N MET A 56 -1.44 -2.60 4.47
CA MET A 56 -1.09 -2.39 3.05
C MET A 56 -1.41 -0.97 2.58
N LEU A 57 -2.55 -0.39 2.97
CA LEU A 57 -2.91 1.00 2.65
C LEU A 57 -1.95 2.00 3.28
N GLU A 58 -1.61 1.85 4.56
CA GLU A 58 -0.67 2.73 5.25
C GLU A 58 0.70 2.75 4.57
N GLU A 59 1.22 1.58 4.24
CA GLU A 59 2.51 1.41 3.60
C GLU A 59 2.51 1.91 2.15
N THR A 60 1.43 1.67 1.42
CA THR A 60 1.26 2.20 0.05
C THR A 60 1.28 3.73 0.05
N GLY A 61 0.68 4.36 1.06
CA GLY A 61 0.70 5.82 1.18
C GLY A 61 2.11 6.37 1.41
N LYS A 62 2.90 5.66 2.22
CA LYS A 62 4.33 5.97 2.43
C LYS A 62 5.11 5.81 1.13
N LEU A 63 4.86 4.71 0.40
CA LEU A 63 5.52 4.43 -0.87
C LEU A 63 5.23 5.51 -1.91
N PHE A 64 3.97 5.90 -2.10
CA PHE A 64 3.62 6.96 -3.06
C PHE A 64 4.27 8.30 -2.72
N ASN A 65 4.32 8.66 -1.44
CA ASN A 65 5.02 9.87 -1.02
C ASN A 65 6.52 9.75 -1.33
N LEU A 66 7.16 8.65 -0.95
CA LEU A 66 8.58 8.43 -1.14
C LEU A 66 8.97 8.41 -2.62
N VAL A 67 8.20 7.72 -3.47
CA VAL A 67 8.38 7.72 -4.94
C VAL A 67 8.36 9.13 -5.49
N ARG A 68 7.36 9.93 -5.12
CA ARG A 68 7.23 11.31 -5.58
C ARG A 68 8.42 12.18 -5.16
N GLU A 69 8.89 12.03 -3.92
CA GLU A 69 10.03 12.82 -3.45
C GLU A 69 11.36 12.35 -4.06
N CYS A 70 11.52 11.05 -4.33
CA CYS A 70 12.64 10.50 -5.10
C CYS A 70 12.67 11.06 -6.52
N GLU A 71 11.51 11.12 -7.21
CA GLU A 71 11.41 11.73 -8.54
C GLU A 71 11.81 13.21 -8.55
N LYS A 72 11.34 13.97 -7.55
CA LYS A 72 11.67 15.40 -7.44
C LYS A 72 13.17 15.59 -7.23
N ALA A 73 13.76 14.81 -6.33
CA ALA A 73 15.20 14.85 -6.07
C ALA A 73 16.01 14.45 -7.30
N ALA A 74 15.57 13.43 -8.05
CA ALA A 74 16.18 13.03 -9.31
C ALA A 74 16.14 14.16 -10.36
N LYS A 75 14.98 14.79 -10.55
CA LYS A 75 14.79 15.87 -11.54
C LYS A 75 15.60 17.13 -11.21
N ALA A 76 15.79 17.42 -9.92
CA ALA A 76 16.53 18.59 -9.46
C ALA A 76 18.00 18.30 -9.09
N ASP A 77 18.45 17.06 -9.28
CA ASP A 77 19.77 16.55 -8.89
C ASP A 77 20.15 16.84 -7.41
N TYR A 78 19.19 16.67 -6.51
CA TYR A 78 19.45 16.80 -5.07
C TYR A 78 20.14 15.54 -4.52
N LEU A 79 21.10 15.76 -3.61
CA LEU A 79 21.83 14.70 -2.91
C LEU A 79 21.00 13.99 -1.83
N SER A 80 19.94 14.65 -1.36
CA SER A 80 19.04 14.14 -0.32
C SER A 80 17.59 14.25 -0.75
N VAL A 81 16.77 13.28 -0.35
CA VAL A 81 15.33 13.27 -0.59
C VAL A 81 14.62 13.81 0.63
N ARG A 82 13.70 14.76 0.47
CA ARG A 82 12.90 15.30 1.58
C ARG A 82 11.67 14.43 1.78
N VAL A 83 11.56 13.75 2.91
CA VAL A 83 10.43 12.87 3.23
C VAL A 83 9.66 13.45 4.40
N GLU A 84 8.40 13.82 4.17
CA GLU A 84 7.52 14.37 5.20
C GLU A 84 6.55 13.32 5.75
N ASP A 85 6.29 13.37 7.05
CA ASP A 85 5.27 12.59 7.78
C ASP A 85 5.34 11.08 7.49
N PHE A 86 6.56 10.55 7.30
CA PHE A 86 6.78 9.15 6.90
C PHE A 86 6.15 8.16 7.89
N HIS A 87 6.20 8.45 9.19
CA HIS A 87 5.63 7.62 10.24
C HIS A 87 4.17 7.94 10.57
N ASN A 88 3.54 8.91 9.88
CA ASN A 88 2.13 9.23 10.08
C ASN A 88 1.23 8.21 9.34
N ASN A 89 1.12 7.01 9.90
CA ASN A 89 0.35 5.90 9.34
C ASN A 89 -1.07 6.31 8.92
N CYS A 90 -1.77 7.09 9.75
CA CYS A 90 -3.12 7.52 9.45
C CYS A 90 -3.21 8.49 8.26
N LEU A 91 -2.29 9.45 8.15
CA LEU A 91 -2.22 10.33 6.98
C LEU A 91 -1.91 9.51 5.71
N ASN A 92 -0.95 8.60 5.80
CA ASN A 92 -0.52 7.78 4.68
C ASN A 92 -1.63 6.84 4.22
N GLY A 93 -2.29 6.14 5.13
CA GLY A 93 -3.42 5.26 4.82
C GLY A 93 -4.60 6.00 4.17
N ARG A 94 -4.95 7.21 4.65
CA ARG A 94 -5.99 8.04 4.02
C ARG A 94 -5.62 8.47 2.59
N ARG A 95 -4.36 8.89 2.38
CA ARG A 95 -3.87 9.28 1.05
C ARG A 95 -3.91 8.11 0.09
N ALA A 96 -3.41 6.94 0.51
CA ALA A 96 -3.43 5.73 -0.29
C ALA A 96 -4.85 5.31 -0.66
N LEU A 97 -5.75 5.26 0.33
CA LEU A 97 -7.15 4.90 0.12
C LEU A 97 -7.82 5.82 -0.90
N ALA A 98 -7.63 7.14 -0.78
CA ALA A 98 -8.18 8.10 -1.74
C ALA A 98 -7.66 7.84 -3.17
N GLN A 99 -6.36 7.58 -3.31
CA GLN A 99 -5.74 7.31 -4.60
C GLN A 99 -6.22 6.00 -5.22
N ILE A 100 -6.22 4.91 -4.45
CA ILE A 100 -6.65 3.58 -4.90
C ILE A 100 -8.13 3.59 -5.32
N LEU A 101 -8.98 4.28 -4.57
CA LEU A 101 -10.39 4.42 -4.95
C LEU A 101 -10.56 5.20 -6.25
N GLU A 102 -9.72 6.20 -6.51
CA GLU A 102 -9.77 6.94 -7.78
C GLU A 102 -9.27 6.11 -8.95
N GLU A 103 -8.24 5.29 -8.74
CA GLU A 103 -7.77 4.33 -9.75
C GLU A 103 -8.84 3.30 -10.08
N LEU A 104 -9.51 2.73 -9.07
CA LEU A 104 -10.63 1.82 -9.27
C LEU A 104 -11.74 2.49 -10.08
N ARG A 105 -12.14 3.72 -9.75
CA ARG A 105 -13.13 4.49 -10.54
C ARG A 105 -12.69 4.69 -11.99
N THR A 106 -11.40 4.94 -12.20
CA THR A 106 -10.84 5.14 -13.54
C THR A 106 -10.89 3.85 -14.36
N MET A 107 -10.50 2.73 -13.77
CA MET A 107 -10.59 1.40 -14.39
C MET A 107 -12.04 1.03 -14.71
N GLU A 108 -12.95 1.32 -13.79
CA GLU A 108 -14.39 1.13 -13.95
C GLU A 108 -14.96 1.94 -15.12
N LYS A 109 -14.63 3.23 -15.23
CA LYS A 109 -15.02 4.07 -16.37
C LYS A 109 -14.45 3.55 -17.70
N ALA A 110 -13.19 3.11 -17.70
CA ALA A 110 -12.58 2.53 -18.89
C ALA A 110 -13.29 1.23 -19.32
N PHE A 111 -13.65 0.38 -18.36
CA PHE A 111 -14.38 -0.86 -18.61
C PHE A 111 -15.78 -0.62 -19.21
N LEU A 112 -16.51 0.37 -18.69
CA LEU A 112 -17.79 0.83 -19.25
C LEU A 112 -17.62 1.34 -20.68
N THR A 113 -16.60 2.16 -20.92
CA THR A 113 -16.32 2.75 -22.24
C THR A 113 -16.01 1.67 -23.29
N LEU A 114 -15.37 0.56 -22.87
CA LEU A 114 -15.07 -0.58 -23.73
C LEU A 114 -16.27 -1.53 -23.94
N GLY A 115 -17.45 -1.21 -23.41
CA GLY A 115 -18.68 -1.98 -23.60
C GLY A 115 -18.69 -3.35 -22.92
N LYS A 116 -17.85 -3.56 -21.91
CA LYS A 116 -17.65 -4.89 -21.29
C LYS A 116 -18.63 -5.24 -20.15
N GLY A 117 -19.68 -4.44 -19.92
CA GLY A 117 -20.77 -4.75 -18.99
C GLY A 117 -21.08 -3.65 -17.97
N GLU A 118 -22.03 -3.90 -17.07
CA GLU A 118 -22.38 -3.00 -15.97
C GLU A 118 -21.31 -3.00 -14.88
N VAL A 119 -20.99 -1.80 -14.39
CA VAL A 119 -20.09 -1.60 -13.27
C VAL A 119 -20.90 -1.12 -12.08
N GLY A 120 -21.00 -1.95 -11.06
CA GLY A 120 -21.29 -1.52 -9.70
C GLY A 120 -20.21 -2.09 -8.82
N LEU A 121 -19.50 -1.25 -8.04
CA LEU A 121 -18.88 -1.64 -6.76
C LEU A 121 -18.09 -0.53 -6.06
N THR A 122 -17.70 0.58 -6.72
CA THR A 122 -17.14 1.73 -5.96
C THR A 122 -18.20 2.49 -5.13
N MET A 123 -19.41 1.94 -4.97
CA MET A 123 -20.46 2.54 -4.13
C MET A 123 -20.11 2.43 -2.64
N LYS A 124 -19.94 3.61 -2.03
CA LYS A 124 -19.99 3.92 -0.59
C LYS A 124 -19.53 2.78 0.33
N LEU A 125 -18.23 2.54 0.34
CA LEU A 125 -17.56 1.80 1.39
C LEU A 125 -17.81 2.46 2.75
N ASP A 126 -18.52 1.80 3.65
CA ASP A 126 -18.89 2.41 4.94
C ASP A 126 -17.66 2.75 5.80
N PHE A 127 -16.56 1.99 5.70
CA PHE A 127 -15.31 2.36 6.38
C PHE A 127 -14.70 3.68 5.89
N THR A 128 -15.06 4.19 4.71
CA THR A 128 -14.58 5.52 4.27
C THR A 128 -15.21 6.67 5.04
N LYS A 129 -16.31 6.41 5.77
CA LYS A 129 -16.95 7.36 6.69
C LYS A 129 -16.30 7.34 8.07
N GLU A 130 -15.53 6.29 8.37
CA GLU A 130 -14.81 6.13 9.62
C GLU A 130 -13.53 6.94 9.61
N ASP A 131 -13.06 7.34 10.80
CA ASP A 131 -11.70 7.88 10.91
C ASP A 131 -10.70 6.74 10.71
N PHE A 132 -9.87 6.85 9.68
CA PHE A 132 -8.87 5.84 9.33
C PHE A 132 -7.96 5.54 10.53
N CYS A 133 -7.61 6.57 11.32
CA CYS A 133 -6.76 6.41 12.50
C CYS A 133 -7.36 5.44 13.54
N SER A 134 -8.69 5.35 13.60
CA SER A 134 -9.41 4.53 14.58
C SER A 134 -9.72 3.11 14.07
N LEU A 135 -9.52 2.83 12.78
CA LEU A 135 -9.90 1.54 12.18
C LEU A 135 -9.10 0.38 12.75
N GLN A 136 -7.79 0.55 12.97
CA GLN A 136 -6.95 -0.51 13.54
C GLN A 136 -7.40 -0.86 14.96
N ASP A 137 -7.65 0.15 15.80
CA ASP A 137 -8.10 -0.06 17.18
C ASP A 137 -9.50 -0.67 17.22
N ARG A 138 -10.43 -0.18 16.39
CA ARG A 138 -11.78 -0.73 16.28
C ARG A 138 -11.77 -2.17 15.78
N LEU A 139 -10.82 -2.50 14.91
CA LEU A 139 -10.62 -3.86 14.47
C LEU A 139 -9.99 -4.72 15.53
N LEU A 140 -8.98 -4.29 16.28
CA LEU A 140 -8.25 -5.15 17.23
C LEU A 140 -8.97 -5.29 18.57
N TYR A 141 -9.61 -4.21 19.04
CA TYR A 141 -10.26 -4.14 20.33
C TYR A 141 -11.78 -4.14 20.18
N LEU A 142 -12.39 -5.31 20.40
CA LEU A 142 -13.85 -5.42 20.41
C LEU A 142 -14.39 -4.73 21.66
N SER A 143 -15.43 -3.91 21.48
CA SER A 143 -16.16 -3.33 22.61
C SER A 143 -16.61 -4.41 23.59
N MET A 144 -16.47 -4.12 24.89
CA MET A 144 -17.02 -4.95 25.96
C MET A 144 -18.53 -5.09 25.82
N ASP A 145 -19.19 -4.04 25.32
CA ASP A 145 -20.61 -4.05 24.99
C ASP A 145 -20.85 -4.80 23.67
N ARG A 146 -21.59 -5.91 23.74
CA ARG A 146 -21.94 -6.73 22.58
C ARG A 146 -22.83 -6.00 21.57
N SER A 147 -23.65 -5.05 22.02
CA SER A 147 -24.53 -4.26 21.16
C SER A 147 -23.78 -3.25 20.30
N ALA A 148 -22.55 -2.88 20.72
CA ALA A 148 -21.66 -1.97 20.01
C ALA A 148 -20.60 -2.69 19.13
N ARG A 149 -20.65 -4.03 19.02
CA ARG A 149 -19.73 -4.83 18.19
C ARG A 149 -20.17 -4.86 16.72
N ASP A 150 -20.47 -3.70 16.17
CA ASP A 150 -20.83 -3.59 14.76
C ASP A 150 -19.57 -3.64 13.88
N MET A 151 -19.52 -4.69 13.06
CA MET A 151 -18.47 -4.95 12.06
C MET A 151 -18.96 -4.66 10.64
N GLY A 152 -20.13 -4.03 10.48
CA GLY A 152 -20.71 -3.67 9.18
C GLY A 152 -19.87 -2.70 8.35
N PHE A 153 -18.88 -2.04 8.97
CA PHE A 153 -17.90 -1.21 8.25
C PHE A 153 -16.90 -2.04 7.43
N ILE A 154 -16.70 -3.34 7.76
CA ILE A 154 -15.79 -4.21 7.00
C ILE A 154 -16.35 -4.38 5.58
N PRO A 155 -15.57 -4.07 4.53
CA PRO A 155 -16.03 -4.22 3.15
C PRO A 155 -16.37 -5.68 2.82
N PRO A 156 -17.26 -5.92 1.85
CA PRO A 156 -17.47 -7.27 1.34
C PRO A 156 -16.18 -7.83 0.74
N GLY A 157 -15.98 -9.14 0.84
CA GLY A 157 -14.73 -9.81 0.46
C GLY A 157 -14.25 -9.48 -0.95
N ASN A 158 -15.16 -9.50 -1.94
CA ASN A 158 -14.86 -9.15 -3.33
C ASN A 158 -14.30 -7.73 -3.51
N MET A 159 -14.72 -6.79 -2.66
CA MET A 159 -14.22 -5.42 -2.67
C MET A 159 -12.85 -5.33 -1.99
N MET A 160 -12.65 -6.08 -0.89
CA MET A 160 -11.32 -6.20 -0.29
C MET A 160 -10.32 -6.82 -1.28
N ASP A 161 -10.73 -7.82 -2.07
CA ASP A 161 -9.87 -8.45 -3.08
C ASP A 161 -9.46 -7.46 -4.17
N ARG A 162 -10.39 -6.61 -4.62
CA ARG A 162 -10.09 -5.54 -5.59
C ARG A 162 -9.12 -4.50 -5.03
N LEU A 163 -9.31 -4.09 -3.78
CA LEU A 163 -8.41 -3.16 -3.09
C LEU A 163 -7.01 -3.75 -2.96
N ALA A 164 -6.90 -4.99 -2.47
CA ALA A 164 -5.64 -5.70 -2.33
C ALA A 164 -4.91 -5.85 -3.67
N ALA A 165 -5.61 -6.29 -4.72
CA ALA A 165 -5.04 -6.43 -6.06
C ALA A 165 -4.54 -5.10 -6.66
N THR A 166 -5.25 -4.00 -6.38
CA THR A 166 -4.83 -2.66 -6.86
C THR A 166 -3.58 -2.20 -6.11
N ILE A 167 -3.53 -2.41 -4.79
CA ILE A 167 -2.35 -2.13 -3.98
C ILE A 167 -1.14 -2.93 -4.47
N GLU A 168 -1.31 -4.24 -4.67
CA GLU A 168 -0.26 -5.14 -5.13
C GLU A 168 0.32 -4.69 -6.48
N ARG A 169 -0.56 -4.39 -7.45
CA ARG A 169 -0.15 -3.87 -8.76
C ARG A 169 0.63 -2.57 -8.62
N ASN A 170 0.19 -1.67 -7.76
CA ASN A 170 0.81 -0.36 -7.58
C ASN A 170 2.17 -0.47 -6.88
N ALA A 171 2.29 -1.37 -5.90
CA ALA A 171 3.57 -1.66 -5.24
C ALA A 171 4.58 -2.26 -6.23
N LEU A 172 4.16 -3.22 -7.05
CA LEU A 172 5.01 -3.80 -8.10
C LEU A 172 5.47 -2.73 -9.10
N SER A 173 4.52 -1.95 -9.63
CA SER A 173 4.81 -0.89 -10.61
C SER A 173 5.73 0.19 -10.04
N ALA A 174 5.52 0.59 -8.78
CA ALA A 174 6.35 1.57 -8.11
C ALA A 174 7.78 1.04 -7.84
N GLY A 175 7.91 -0.22 -7.44
CA GLY A 175 9.21 -0.88 -7.25
C GLY A 175 10.00 -0.94 -8.55
N GLU A 176 9.39 -1.41 -9.64
CA GLU A 176 10.01 -1.45 -10.97
C GLU A 176 10.42 -0.05 -11.44
N TYR A 177 9.53 0.93 -11.31
CA TYR A 177 9.79 2.30 -11.72
C TYR A 177 10.95 2.94 -10.96
N ILE A 178 10.98 2.79 -9.63
CA ILE A 178 12.08 3.33 -8.81
C ILE A 178 13.39 2.63 -9.13
N HIS A 179 13.37 1.32 -9.33
CA HIS A 179 14.54 0.57 -9.75
C HIS A 179 15.10 1.12 -11.07
N ASP A 180 14.27 1.28 -12.08
CA ASP A 180 14.68 1.76 -13.40
C ASP A 180 15.17 3.21 -13.37
N LEU A 181 14.48 4.07 -12.60
CA LEU A 181 14.90 5.45 -12.38
C LEU A 181 16.27 5.49 -11.67
N GLY A 182 16.45 4.73 -10.60
CA GLY A 182 17.70 4.67 -9.85
C GLY A 182 18.87 4.16 -10.69
N ARG A 183 18.62 3.13 -11.52
CA ARG A 183 19.58 2.62 -12.50
C ARG A 183 19.97 3.68 -13.53
N SER A 184 19.00 4.44 -14.04
CA SER A 184 19.27 5.50 -15.03
C SER A 184 20.13 6.65 -14.48
N LEU A 185 20.05 6.87 -13.16
CA LEU A 185 20.83 7.88 -12.44
C LEU A 185 22.20 7.35 -11.97
N GLY A 186 22.54 6.10 -12.26
CA GLY A 186 23.83 5.49 -11.91
C GLY A 186 23.98 5.12 -10.43
N LEU A 187 22.90 5.16 -9.65
CA LEU A 187 22.96 4.95 -8.20
C LEU A 187 23.33 3.50 -7.84
N TRP A 188 23.01 2.51 -8.68
CA TRP A 188 23.30 1.09 -8.37
C TRP A 188 24.73 0.66 -8.72
N LEU A 189 25.54 1.59 -9.23
CA LEU A 189 27.00 1.43 -9.26
C LEU A 189 27.64 1.80 -7.91
N THR A 190 26.93 2.56 -7.06
CA THR A 190 27.34 2.92 -5.69
C THR A 190 26.69 2.04 -4.62
N LEU A 191 25.55 1.42 -4.91
CA LEU A 191 24.88 0.42 -4.06
C LEU A 191 25.27 -1.00 -4.52
N ASP A 192 26.13 -1.69 -3.77
CA ASP A 192 26.60 -3.08 -4.00
C ASP A 192 25.49 -4.18 -3.88
N LEU A 193 24.22 -3.85 -4.16
CA LEU A 193 23.07 -4.69 -3.83
C LEU A 193 22.25 -5.03 -5.08
N CYS A 194 22.70 -6.05 -5.82
CA CYS A 194 21.81 -6.78 -6.72
C CYS A 194 20.95 -7.76 -5.89
N PRO A 195 19.62 -7.79 -6.06
CA PRO A 195 18.80 -8.87 -5.52
C PRO A 195 19.16 -10.18 -6.26
N ARG A 196 19.74 -11.15 -5.54
CA ARG A 196 20.01 -12.48 -6.10
C ARG A 196 18.71 -13.24 -6.25
N GLN A 197 18.16 -13.29 -7.46
CA GLN A 197 17.19 -14.33 -7.80
C GLN A 197 17.91 -15.68 -7.85
N GLN A 198 17.57 -16.60 -6.94
CA GLN A 198 17.93 -18.01 -7.07
C GLN A 198 16.89 -18.72 -7.93
N GLU A 199 17.29 -19.20 -9.11
CA GLU A 199 16.45 -20.07 -9.95
C GLU A 199 16.15 -21.39 -9.20
N GLY A 200 14.86 -21.74 -9.11
CA GLY A 200 14.39 -23.03 -8.58
C GLY A 200 13.74 -23.02 -7.19
N ALA A 201 13.65 -21.87 -6.51
CA ALA A 201 12.90 -21.75 -5.26
C ALA A 201 11.40 -21.50 -5.52
N PRO A 202 10.48 -21.98 -4.65
CA PRO A 202 9.05 -21.68 -4.77
C PRO A 202 8.81 -20.16 -4.82
N HIS A 203 7.73 -19.72 -5.48
CA HIS A 203 7.33 -18.30 -5.64
C HIS A 203 7.09 -17.50 -4.33
N SER A 204 7.53 -18.01 -3.18
CA SER A 204 7.82 -17.19 -2.02
C SER A 204 9.18 -16.50 -2.24
N LEU A 205 9.18 -15.24 -2.66
CA LEU A 205 10.35 -14.38 -2.55
C LEU A 205 10.70 -14.28 -1.05
N ARG A 206 11.70 -15.04 -0.59
CA ARG A 206 12.37 -14.80 0.69
C ARG A 206 13.58 -13.94 0.39
N TYR A 207 13.60 -12.72 0.90
CA TYR A 207 14.80 -11.87 0.89
C TYR A 207 15.77 -12.42 1.96
N VAL A 208 17.02 -12.69 1.57
CA VAL A 208 18.17 -12.89 2.46
C VAL A 208 19.19 -11.82 2.12
#